data_AF-A0A4R9APR6-F1
#
_entry.id   AF-A0A4R9APR6-F1
#
_cell.length_a   1.000
_cell.length_b   1.000
_cell.length_c   1.000
_cell.angle_alpha   90.00
_cell.angle_beta   90.00
_cell.angle_gamma   90.00
#
_symmetry.space_group_name_H-M   'P 1'
#
loop_
_entity.id
_entity.type
_entity.pdbx_description
1 polymer ?
#
loop_
_entity_poly.entity_id
_entity_poly.type
_entity_poly.pdbx_seq_one_letter_code
_entity_poly.pdbx_strand_id
1 'polypeptide(L)' 'MGVVSADTIAGYPPGIPNLLPGKEITQAGLEYLQAVAASPNDHVRGTYDSGVTQLRVVVS' A
#
# COMPACT_ATOMS: atom_id res chain seq x y z
N MET A 1 -11.21 15.47 -5.35
CA MET A 1 -10.42 14.48 -6.10
C MET A 1 -9.49 13.83 -5.09
N GLY A 2 -9.31 12.52 -5.13
CA GLY A 2 -8.51 11.79 -4.14
C GLY A 2 -7.06 11.58 -4.55
N VAL A 3 -6.33 10.90 -3.67
CA VAL A 3 -4.91 10.62 -3.82
C VAL A 3 -4.71 9.40 -4.73
N VAL A 4 -3.85 9.51 -5.74
CA VAL A 4 -3.64 8.45 -6.75
C VAL A 4 -2.27 7.80 -6.57
N SER A 5 -2.24 6.47 -6.44
CA SER A 5 -0.99 5.72 -6.22
C SER A 5 -0.02 5.88 -7.39
N ALA A 6 1.27 6.04 -7.08
CA ALA A 6 2.35 5.93 -8.05
C ALA A 6 2.91 4.50 -8.14
N ASP A 7 2.69 3.68 -7.12
CA ASP A 7 3.33 2.38 -6.95
C ASP A 7 2.32 1.22 -6.97
N THR A 8 2.81 0.03 -7.33
CA THR A 8 2.14 -1.24 -7.06
C THR A 8 2.54 -1.70 -5.66
N ILE A 9 1.58 -1.87 -4.76
CA ILE A 9 1.83 -2.28 -3.38
C ILE A 9 1.00 -3.52 -3.06
N ALA A 10 1.63 -4.53 -2.44
CA ALA A 10 1.01 -5.80 -2.08
C ALA A 10 1.45 -6.27 -0.70
N GLY A 11 0.50 -6.72 0.10
CA GLY A 11 0.75 -7.47 1.33
C GLY A 11 1.04 -8.95 1.06
N TYR A 12 1.96 -9.54 1.81
CA TYR A 12 2.39 -10.92 1.69
C TYR A 12 2.29 -11.66 3.03
N PRO A 13 1.76 -12.90 3.03
CA PRO A 13 1.02 -13.56 1.95
C PRO A 13 -0.40 -12.98 1.75
N PRO A 14 -1.05 -13.06 0.55
CA PRO A 14 -0.68 -13.87 -0.62
C PRO A 14 0.13 -13.14 -1.71
N GLY A 15 0.34 -11.82 -1.63
CA GLY A 15 1.12 -11.08 -2.62
C GLY A 15 0.34 -10.55 -3.82
N ILE A 16 -0.98 -10.43 -3.71
CA ILE A 16 -1.83 -9.80 -4.73
C ILE A 16 -1.81 -8.28 -4.51
N PRO A 17 -1.72 -7.45 -5.57
CA PRO A 17 -1.73 -5.99 -5.43
C PRO A 17 -2.97 -5.46 -4.71
N ASN A 18 -2.73 -4.69 -3.66
CA ASN A 18 -3.74 -3.89 -2.96
C ASN A 18 -3.84 -2.48 -3.55
N LEU A 19 -2.71 -1.92 -4.01
CA LEU A 19 -2.65 -0.65 -4.74
C LEU A 19 -2.01 -0.86 -6.10
N LEU A 20 -2.45 -0.07 -7.09
CA LEU A 20 -1.93 -0.06 -8.45
C LEU A 20 -1.68 1.39 -8.91
N PRO A 21 -0.63 1.63 -9.72
CA PRO A 21 -0.38 2.94 -10.29
C PRO A 21 -1.60 3.48 -11.06
N GLY A 22 -1.89 4.77 -10.86
CA GLY A 22 -3.02 5.41 -11.53
C GLY A 22 -4.40 5.05 -10.94
N LYS A 23 -4.46 4.27 -9.85
CA LYS A 23 -5.68 4.02 -9.09
C LYS A 23 -5.73 4.87 -7.84
N GLU A 24 -6.93 5.29 -7.47
CA GLU A 24 -7.18 6.02 -6.23
C GLU A 24 -6.86 5.13 -5.03
N ILE A 25 -6.21 5.71 -4.03
CA ILE A 25 -5.87 5.04 -2.79
C ILE A 25 -7.12 5.05 -1.92
N THR A 26 -7.58 3.86 -1.55
CA THR A 26 -8.73 3.71 -0.65
C THR A 26 -8.26 3.58 0.78
N GLN A 27 -9.05 4.11 1.72
CA GLN A 27 -8.76 3.99 3.15
C GLN A 27 -8.66 2.51 3.58
N ALA A 28 -9.58 1.67 3.12
CA ALA A 28 -9.55 0.23 3.43
C ALA A 28 -8.29 -0.47 2.90
N GLY A 29 -7.80 -0.09 1.71
CA GLY A 29 -6.54 -0.62 1.18
C GLY A 29 -5.34 -0.18 2.02
N LEU A 30 -5.31 1.07 2.47
CA LEU A 30 -4.26 1.58 3.34
C LEU A 30 -4.26 0.89 4.71
N GLU A 31 -5.41 0.78 5.35
CA GLU A 31 -5.57 0.13 6.66
C GLU A 31 -5.13 -1.35 6.61
N TYR A 32 -5.52 -2.07 5.55
CA TYR A 32 -5.07 -3.45 5.34
C TYR A 32 -3.54 -3.54 5.25
N LEU A 33 -2.91 -2.69 4.42
CA LEU A 33 -1.46 -2.70 4.23
C LEU A 33 -0.70 -2.36 5.53
N GLN A 34 -1.21 -1.41 6.31
CA GLN A 34 -0.65 -1.08 7.62
C GLN A 34 -0.80 -2.22 8.62
N ALA A 35 -1.93 -2.92 8.62
CA ALA A 35 -2.12 -4.11 9.46
C ALA A 35 -1.15 -5.23 9.08
N VAL A 36 -0.95 -5.48 7.79
CA VAL A 36 0.05 -6.45 7.29
C VAL A 36 1.46 -6.06 7.73
N ALA A 37 1.83 -4.77 7.63
CA ALA A 37 3.14 -4.29 8.05
C ALA A 37 3.39 -4.43 9.57
N ALA A 38 2.33 -4.44 10.38
CA ALA A 38 2.42 -4.63 11.83
C ALA A 38 2.46 -6.12 12.25
N SER A 39 2.13 -7.05 11.35
CA SER A 39 2.13 -8.48 11.63
C SER A 39 3.55 -9.06 11.66
N PRO A 40 3.94 -9.86 12.68
CA PRO A 40 5.32 -10.34 12.86
C PRO A 40 5.92 -11.17 11.72
N ASN A 41 5.08 -11.86 10.94
CA ASN A 41 5.50 -12.81 9.90
C ASN A 41 5.06 -12.39 8.49
N ASP A 42 4.38 -11.27 8.38
CA ASP A 42 3.89 -10.75 7.10
C ASP A 42 4.76 -9.56 6.68
N HIS A 43 4.69 -9.18 5.41
CA HIS A 43 5.39 -8.00 4.94
C HIS A 43 4.68 -7.35 3.77
N VAL A 44 4.97 -6.07 3.57
CA VAL A 44 4.49 -5.33 2.41
C VAL A 44 5.66 -5.13 1.43
N ARG A 45 5.40 -5.30 0.13
CA ARG A 45 6.33 -4.93 -0.94
C ARG A 45 5.83 -3.75 -1.74
N GLY A 46 6.79 -3.02 -2.30
CA GLY A 46 6.53 -1.85 -3.15
C GLY A 46 6.31 -0.56 -2.38
N THR A 47 6.47 -0.58 -1.05
CA THR A 47 6.38 0.59 -0.19
C THR A 47 7.69 1.35 -0.13
N TYR A 48 7.60 2.64 0.21
CA TYR A 48 8.76 3.48 0.49
C TYR A 48 9.43 3.08 1.81
N ASP A 49 8.63 2.80 2.83
CA ASP A 49 9.05 2.34 4.15
C ASP A 49 8.31 1.04 4.53
N SER A 50 8.89 0.27 5.46
CA SER A 50 8.30 -1.02 5.87
C SER A 50 6.99 -0.87 6.63
N GLY A 51 6.71 0.30 7.21
CA GLY A 51 5.51 0.58 8.01
C GLY A 51 4.33 1.14 7.22
N VAL A 52 4.47 1.35 5.91
CA VAL A 52 3.44 2.00 5.07
C VAL A 52 3.01 3.36 5.64
N THR A 53 4.00 4.13 6.11
CA THR A 53 3.78 5.48 6.66
C THR A 53 3.88 6.56 5.59
N GLN A 54 4.56 6.26 4.49
CA GLN A 54 4.69 7.14 3.34
C GLN A 54 4.36 6.40 2.04
N LEU A 55 3.59 7.07 1.18
CA LEU A 55 3.20 6.58 -0.14
C LEU A 55 3.60 7.59 -1.20
N ARG A 56 4.12 7.10 -2.33
CA ARG A 56 4.32 7.93 -3.51
C ARG A 56 3.02 8.01 -4.30
N VAL A 57 2.71 9.22 -4.75
CA VAL A 57 1.43 9.55 -5.38
C VAL A 57 1.68 10.42 -6.60
N VAL A 58 0.82 10.31 -7.62
CA VAL A 58 0.92 11.11 -8.86
C VAL A 58 -0.01 12.31 -8.85
N VAL A 59 -1.03 12.30 -7.98
CA VAL A 59 -2.02 13.37 -7.78
C VAL A 59 -2.41 13.40 -6.31
N SER A 60 -2.57 14.60 -5.74
CA SER A 60 -3.01 14.87 -4.36
C SER A 60 -4.02 16.00 -4.32
#